data_AF-A0A1G3MB76-F1
#
_entry.id   AF-A0A1G3MB76-F1
#
_cell.length_a   1.000
_cell.length_b   1.000
_cell.length_c   1.000
_cell.angle_alpha   90.00
_cell.angle_beta   90.00
_cell.angle_gamma   90.00
#
_symmetry.space_group_name_H-M   'P 1'
#
loop_
_entity.id
_entity.type
_entity.pdbx_description
1 polymer ?
#
loop_
_entity_poly.entity_id
_entity_poly.type
_entity_poly.pdbx_seq_one_letter_code
_entity_poly.pdbx_strand_id
1 'polypeptide(L)' 'MAEQERDTVRIHADEIIDGVAHKRCPGPCGRLLPLDHFGIRRMAGQGPAGTDLLTDQSWCRECR' A
#
# COMPACT_ATOMS: atom_id res chain seq x y z
N MET A 1 12.51 9.91 -26.50
CA MET A 1 12.45 10.55 -25.18
C MET A 1 11.77 9.54 -24.29
N ALA A 2 12.49 8.90 -23.36
CA ALA A 2 11.93 7.79 -22.60
C ALA A 2 10.85 8.30 -21.64
N GLU A 3 9.62 7.89 -21.88
CA GLU A 3 8.46 8.14 -21.03
C GLU A 3 8.75 7.52 -19.67
N GLN A 4 8.97 8.36 -18.68
CA GLN A 4 9.18 7.93 -17.31
C GLN A 4 7.81 7.46 -16.80
N GLU A 5 7.56 6.16 -16.80
CA GLU A 5 6.37 5.54 -16.19
C GLU A 5 6.34 5.92 -14.70
N ARG A 6 5.55 6.95 -14.36
CA ARG A 6 5.43 7.46 -12.98
C ARG A 6 4.39 6.65 -12.23
N ASP A 7 4.68 5.40 -11.88
CA ASP A 7 3.78 4.60 -11.02
C ASP A 7 3.38 5.43 -9.77
N THR A 8 2.07 5.55 -9.54
CA THR A 8 1.53 6.32 -8.43
C THR A 8 1.10 5.35 -7.35
N VAL A 9 1.87 5.30 -6.26
CA VAL A 9 1.55 4.47 -5.09
C VAL A 9 0.62 5.23 -4.15
N ARG A 10 -0.60 4.71 -3.92
CA ARG A 10 -1.53 5.20 -2.90
C ARG A 10 -1.44 4.30 -1.69
N ILE A 11 -0.98 4.85 -0.57
CA ILE A 11 -0.82 4.08 0.67
C ILE A 11 -1.79 4.57 1.72
N HIS A 12 -2.56 3.65 2.30
CA HIS A 12 -3.52 3.94 3.37
C HIS A 12 -2.87 3.60 4.72
N ALA A 13 -2.36 4.62 5.39
CA ALA A 13 -1.89 4.51 6.77
C ALA A 13 -2.98 4.96 7.74
N ASP A 14 -3.10 4.26 8.87
CA ASP A 14 -3.92 4.71 10.00
C ASP A 14 -3.16 5.72 10.85
N GLU A 15 -1.86 5.50 11.07
CA GLU A 15 -1.05 6.29 11.98
C GLU A 15 0.40 6.42 11.49
N ILE A 16 1.10 7.49 11.88
CA ILE A 16 2.52 7.67 11.62
C ILE A 16 3.24 7.69 12.97
N ILE A 17 4.10 6.71 13.22
CA ILE A 17 4.86 6.56 14.46
C ILE A 17 6.34 6.65 14.09
N ASP A 18 7.06 7.60 14.68
CA ASP A 18 8.50 7.82 14.43
C ASP A 18 8.82 8.05 12.94
N GLY A 19 7.92 8.72 12.21
CA GLY A 19 8.06 8.94 10.77
C GLY A 19 7.78 7.71 9.89
N VAL A 20 7.47 6.56 10.50
CA VAL A 20 7.06 5.35 9.80
C VAL A 20 5.54 5.27 9.76
N ALA A 21 5.00 5.14 8.56
CA ALA A 21 3.57 4.97 8.38
C ALA A 21 3.15 3.52 8.72
N HIS A 22 2.18 3.42 9.63
CA HIS A 22 1.62 2.20 10.19
C HIS A 22 0.17 2.05 9.76
N LYS A 23 -0.24 0.80 9.60
CA LYS A 23 -1.60 0.43 9.26
C LYS A 23 -2.07 -0.68 10.19
N ARG A 24 -3.33 -0.62 10.60
CA ARG A 24 -3.94 -1.68 11.39
C ARG A 24 -4.39 -2.80 10.47
N CYS A 25 -3.92 -4.02 10.74
CA CYS A 25 -4.42 -5.18 10.01
C CYS A 25 -5.88 -5.46 10.42
N PRO A 26 -6.84 -5.49 9.48
CA PRO A 26 -8.23 -5.86 9.74
C PRO A 26 -8.42 -7.38 9.84
N GLY A 27 -7.35 -8.17 9.68
CA GLY A 27 -7.35 -9.61 9.90
C GLY A 27 -7.44 -9.97 11.39
N PRO A 28 -7.45 -11.28 11.73
CA PRO A 28 -7.62 -11.75 13.11
C PRO A 28 -6.50 -11.31 14.05
N CYS A 29 -5.33 -10.94 13.53
CA CYS A 29 -4.24 -10.44 14.37
C CYS A 29 -4.54 -9.05 14.96
N GLY A 30 -5.32 -8.20 14.26
CA GLY A 30 -5.67 -6.85 14.72
C GLY A 30 -4.48 -5.91 15.00
N ARG A 31 -3.26 -6.29 14.62
CA ARG A 31 -2.01 -5.61 15.01
C ARG A 31 -1.83 -4.33 14.18
N LEU A 32 -1.34 -3.29 14.84
CA LEU A 32 -0.80 -2.11 14.17
C LEU A 32 0.64 -2.44 13.76
N LEU A 33 0.88 -2.47 12.45
CA LEU A 33 2.18 -2.86 11.89
C LEU A 33 2.64 -1.81 10.88
N PRO A 34 3.96 -1.67 10.67
CA PRO A 34 4.46 -0.79 9.63
C PRO A 34 4.00 -1.26 8.25
N LEU A 35 3.82 -0.33 7.32
CA LEU A 35 3.31 -0.62 5.98
C LEU A 35 4.14 -1.64 5.20
N ASP A 36 5.42 -1.81 5.51
CA ASP A 36 6.25 -2.87 4.90
C ASP A 36 5.67 -4.28 5.13
N HIS A 37 4.99 -4.48 6.26
CA HIS A 37 4.29 -5.74 6.55
C HIS A 37 3.02 -5.93 5.73
N PHE A 38 2.60 -4.94 4.94
CA PHE A 38 1.49 -5.03 4.00
C PHE A 38 2.09 -5.11 2.59
N GLY A 39 1.83 -6.20 1.87
CA GLY A 39 2.33 -6.28 0.50
C GLY A 39 1.63 -5.25 -0.39
N ILE A 40 2.27 -4.85 -1.48
CA ILE A 40 1.70 -3.92 -2.46
C ILE A 40 0.99 -4.72 -3.55
N ARG A 41 -0.20 -4.29 -3.97
CA ARG A 41 -0.94 -4.87 -5.09
C ARG A 41 -1.24 -3.80 -6.14
N ARG A 42 -1.23 -4.18 -7.41
CA ARG A 42 -1.76 -3.34 -8.49
C ARG A 42 -3.28 -3.28 -8.37
N MET A 43 -3.83 -2.08 -8.31
CA MET A 43 -5.25 -1.86 -8.47
C MET A 43 -5.56 -1.96 -9.96
N ALA A 44 -6.48 -2.86 -10.33
CA ALA A 44 -6.97 -2.95 -11.70
C ALA A 44 -7.87 -1.74 -11.98
N GLY A 45 -7.24 -0.60 -12.21
CA GLY A 45 -7.87 0.67 -12.53
C GLY A 45 -6.79 1.52 -13.15
N GLN A 46 -6.95 1.81 -14.44
CA GLN A 46 -6.05 2.69 -15.18
C GLN A 46 -5.96 4.01 -14.40
N GLY A 47 -4.78 4.29 -13.82
CA GLY A 47 -4.52 5.63 -13.29
C GLY A 47 -4.72 6.66 -14.41
N PRO A 48 -4.98 7.93 -14.07
CA PRO A 48 -5.11 8.97 -15.09
C PRO A 48 -3.83 9.00 -15.94
N ALA A 49 -3.95 8.67 -17.23
CA ALA A 49 -2.88 8.60 -18.23
C ALA A 49 -1.79 7.52 -17.98
N GLY A 50 -2.12 6.26 -18.28
CA GLY A 50 -1.11 5.20 -18.49
C GLY A 50 -0.33 4.78 -17.24
N THR A 51 -0.83 5.14 -16.06
CA THR A 51 -0.15 4.88 -14.80
C THR A 51 -0.70 3.62 -14.14
N ASP A 52 0.17 2.68 -13.77
CA ASP A 52 -0.16 1.65 -12.81
C ASP A 52 -0.45 2.31 -11.45
N LEU A 53 -1.59 1.96 -10.85
CA LEU A 53 -1.95 2.37 -9.49
C LEU A 53 -1.58 1.23 -8.54
N LEU A 54 -0.53 1.42 -7.75
CA LEU A 54 -0.16 0.51 -6.68
C LEU A 54 -0.85 0.92 -5.38
N THR A 55 -1.43 -0.05 -4.66
CA THR A 55 -2.03 0.14 -3.33
C THR A 55 -1.52 -0.91 -2.37
N ASP A 56 -1.39 -0.57 -1.10
CA ASP A 56 -1.12 -1.55 -0.07
C ASP A 56 -2.29 -2.54 0.08
N GLN A 57 -1.98 -3.78 0.47
CA GLN A 57 -2.96 -4.80 0.75
C GLN A 57 -3.75 -4.49 2.03
N SER A 58 -4.98 -4.95 2.08
CA SER A 58 -5.83 -4.82 3.27
C SER A 58 -5.23 -5.56 4.46
N TRP A 59 -4.63 -6.75 4.26
CA TRP A 59 -4.10 -7.59 5.33
C TRP A 59 -2.56 -7.56 5.39
N CYS A 60 -2.01 -7.73 6.59
CA CYS A 60 -0.59 -7.94 6.77
C CYS A 60 -0.17 -9.31 6.22
N ARG A 61 1.12 -9.47 5.89
CA ARG A 61 1.70 -10.69 5.30
C ARG A 61 1.44 -11.95 6.14
N GLU A 62 1.27 -11.84 7.45
CA GLU A 62 0.96 -12.97 8.34
C GLU A 62 -0.50 -13.42 8.26
N CYS A 63 -1.42 -12.55 7.84
CA CYS A 63 -2.85 -12.84 7.71
C CYS A 63 -3.29 -13.03 6.25
N ARG A 64 -2.35 -13.04 5.32
CA ARG A 64 -2.59 -13.34 3.90
C ARG A 64 -2.59 -14.84 3.68
#